data_AF-A0A3N2MWY5-F1
#
_entry.id   AF-A0A3N2MWY5-F1
#
_cell.length_a   1.000
_cell.length_b   1.000
_cell.length_c   1.000
_cell.angle_alpha   90.00
_cell.angle_beta   90.00
_cell.angle_gamma   90.00
#
_symmetry.space_group_name_H-M   'P 1'
#
loop_
_entity.id
_entity.type
_entity.pdbx_description
1 polymer ?
#
loop_
_entity_poly.entity_id
_entity_poly.type
_entity_poly.pdbx_seq_one_letter_code
_entity_poly.pdbx_strand_id
1 'polypeptide(L)'
;MAITPTRYFIGKTEVPESLWMSTPDSLKYSTLKIEYDSLTVIETDLPMTHYLDSINGGYIIKKRSEEEISAIEKTLGISLKITRQM
;
A
#
# COMPACT_ATOMS: atom_id res chain seq x y z
N MET A 1 -3.53 -16.64 26.37
CA MET A 1 -3.57 -16.80 24.90
C MET A 1 -2.32 -16.17 24.35
N ALA A 2 -1.44 -16.93 23.69
CA ALA A 2 -0.31 -16.35 22.99
C ALA A 2 -0.88 -15.52 21.83
N ILE A 3 -0.76 -14.20 21.93
CA ILE A 3 -1.18 -13.29 20.87
C ILE A 3 -0.04 -13.35 19.86
N THR A 4 -0.24 -14.07 18.76
CA THR A 4 0.72 -14.07 17.66
C THR A 4 0.82 -12.64 17.14
N PRO A 5 1.98 -11.97 17.22
CA PRO A 5 2.11 -10.59 16.76
C PRO A 5 1.78 -10.51 15.27
N THR A 6 1.14 -9.42 14.86
CA THR A 6 0.86 -9.13 13.44
C THR A 6 1.72 -7.95 13.00
N ARG A 7 2.41 -8.10 11.86
CA ARG A 7 3.15 -7.02 11.21
C ARG A 7 2.49 -6.66 9.89
N TYR A 8 2.41 -5.37 9.63
CA TYR A 8 1.76 -4.82 8.45
C TYR A 8 2.79 -4.20 7.52
N PHE A 9 2.67 -4.48 6.22
CA PHE A 9 3.59 -3.98 5.21
C PHE A 9 2.82 -3.33 4.07
N ILE A 10 3.28 -2.17 3.61
CA ILE A 10 2.78 -1.54 2.40
C ILE A 10 3.92 -1.57 1.37
N GLY A 11 3.73 -2.32 0.28
CA GLY A 11 4.79 -2.72 -0.63
C GLY A 11 5.89 -3.46 0.14
N LYS A 12 7.09 -2.88 0.18
CA LYS A 12 8.25 -3.46 0.90
C LYS A 12 8.56 -2.79 2.24
N THR A 13 7.66 -1.94 2.74
CA THR A 13 7.90 -1.11 3.91
C THR A 13 7.01 -1.55 5.08
N GLU A 14 7.61 -1.87 6.23
CA GLU A 14 6.87 -2.13 7.46
C GLU A 14 6.22 -0.83 7.96
N VAL A 15 4.92 -0.87 8.20
CA VAL A 15 4.13 0.28 8.67
C VAL A 15 3.49 -0.03 10.01
N PRO A 16 3.27 1.00 10.86
CA PRO A 16 2.56 0.81 12.11
C PRO A 16 1.11 0.40 11.85
N GLU A 17 0.55 -0.42 12.76
CA GLU A 17 -0.84 -0.87 12.68
C GLU A 17 -1.82 0.29 12.56
N SER A 18 -1.57 1.42 13.23
CA SER A 18 -2.41 2.62 13.15
C SER A 18 -2.54 3.15 11.73
N LEU A 19 -1.46 3.14 10.95
CA LEU A 19 -1.50 3.55 9.54
C LEU A 19 -2.23 2.51 8.69
N TRP A 20 -1.98 1.23 8.93
CA TRP A 20 -2.66 0.14 8.22
C TRP A 20 -4.18 0.20 8.40
N MET A 21 -4.64 0.36 9.65
CA MET A 21 -6.06 0.47 9.99
C MET A 21 -6.68 1.76 9.44
N SER A 22 -5.88 2.83 9.29
CA SER A 22 -6.32 4.08 8.66
C SER A 22 -6.29 4.02 7.13
N THR A 23 -5.69 2.99 6.54
CA THR A 23 -5.59 2.83 5.08
C THR A 23 -6.91 2.27 4.54
N PRO A 24 -7.60 2.99 3.65
CA PRO A 24 -8.83 2.50 3.01
C PRO A 24 -8.59 1.22 2.23
N ASP A 25 -9.55 0.29 2.24
CA ASP A 25 -9.42 -0.98 1.48
C ASP A 25 -9.32 -0.75 -0.04
N SER A 26 -9.84 0.38 -0.56
CA SER A 26 -9.67 0.76 -1.97
C SER A 26 -8.21 1.05 -2.37
N LEU A 27 -7.33 1.33 -1.40
CA LEU A 27 -5.90 1.51 -1.62
C LEU A 27 -5.09 0.23 -1.41
N LYS A 28 -5.71 -0.82 -0.86
CA LYS A 28 -5.09 -2.14 -0.66
C LYS A 28 -5.26 -3.00 -1.91
N TYR A 29 -4.51 -2.67 -2.96
CA TYR A 29 -4.72 -3.20 -4.30
C TYR A 29 -4.53 -4.73 -4.37
N SER A 30 -3.52 -5.25 -3.69
CA SER A 30 -3.25 -6.68 -3.62
C SER A 30 -2.78 -6.99 -2.21
N THR A 31 -3.58 -7.70 -1.42
CA THR A 31 -3.26 -8.02 -0.03
C THR A 31 -2.87 -9.49 0.09
N LEU A 32 -1.71 -9.76 0.65
CA LEU A 32 -1.22 -11.09 0.99
C LEU A 32 -1.14 -11.23 2.51
N LYS A 33 -1.67 -12.34 3.01
CA LYS A 33 -1.55 -12.73 4.42
C LYS A 33 -0.71 -14.00 4.50
N ILE A 34 0.35 -13.96 5.30
CA ILE A 34 1.26 -15.08 5.55
C ILE A 34 1.24 -15.36 7.05
N GLU A 35 0.90 -16.59 7.41
CA GLU A 35 0.83 -17.04 8.80
C GLU A 35 2.00 -17.97 9.10
N TYR A 36 2.82 -17.58 10.08
CA TYR A 36 3.89 -18.38 10.65
C TYR A 36 3.52 -18.83 12.07
N ASP A 37 4.19 -19.85 12.61
CA ASP A 37 3.90 -20.39 13.94
C ASP A 37 3.97 -19.34 15.06
N SER A 38 4.78 -18.28 14.89
CA SER A 38 5.00 -17.23 15.89
C SER A 38 4.75 -15.81 15.39
N LEU A 39 4.28 -15.62 14.15
CA LEU A 39 4.10 -14.30 13.54
C LEU A 39 3.06 -14.34 12.42
N THR A 40 2.22 -13.33 12.33
CA THR A 40 1.40 -13.08 11.14
C THR A 40 1.96 -11.88 10.39
N VAL A 41 2.17 -12.03 9.08
CA VAL A 41 2.58 -10.94 8.19
C VAL A 41 1.43 -10.65 7.24
N ILE A 42 1.01 -9.38 7.19
CA ILE A 42 0.00 -8.92 6.24
C ILE A 42 0.66 -7.82 5.41
N GLU A 43 0.79 -8.06 4.12
CA GLU A 43 1.33 -7.08 3.18
C GLU A 43 0.28 -6.67 2.17
N THR A 44 0.34 -5.41 1.72
CA THR A 44 -0.49 -4.95 0.61
C THR A 44 0.29 -4.06 -0.33
N ASP A 45 0.03 -4.18 -1.62
CA ASP A 45 0.50 -3.22 -2.61
C ASP A 45 -0.46 -2.05 -2.75
N LEU A 46 0.10 -0.85 -2.94
CA LEU A 46 -0.67 0.32 -3.32
C LEU A 46 -0.94 0.32 -4.82
N PRO A 47 -2.06 0.89 -5.29
CA PRO A 47 -2.24 1.15 -6.71
C PRO A 47 -1.12 2.06 -7.21
N MET A 48 -0.72 1.94 -8.48
CA MET A 48 0.32 2.78 -9.10
C MET A 48 0.01 4.28 -9.09
N THR A 49 -1.22 4.67 -8.74
CA THR A 49 -1.62 6.06 -8.53
C THR A 49 -1.26 6.60 -7.15
N HIS A 50 -0.84 5.75 -6.20
CA HIS A 50 -0.51 6.12 -4.83
C HIS A 50 0.84 5.56 -4.40
N TYR A 51 1.49 6.25 -3.48
CA TYR A 51 2.78 5.86 -2.94
C TYR A 51 2.84 6.11 -1.44
N LEU A 52 3.70 5.34 -0.77
CA LEU A 52 4.03 5.55 0.62
C LEU A 52 5.14 6.59 0.70
N ASP A 53 4.85 7.72 1.34
CA ASP A 53 5.79 8.81 1.59
C ASP A 53 6.23 8.74 3.08
N SER A 54 7.51 8.94 3.33
CA SER A 54 8.08 8.94 4.68
C SER A 54 8.36 10.38 5.11
N ILE A 55 7.60 10.89 6.08
CA ILE A 55 7.73 12.26 6.56
C ILE A 55 8.03 12.23 8.07
N ASN A 56 9.18 12.77 8.46
CA ASN A 56 9.59 12.98 9.86
C ASN A 56 9.40 11.75 10.78
N GLY A 57 9.72 10.55 10.28
CA GLY A 57 9.62 9.31 11.06
C GLY A 57 8.24 8.65 11.07
N GLY A 58 7.27 9.21 10.36
CA GLY A 58 5.99 8.58 10.06
C GLY A 58 5.84 8.26 8.57
N TYR A 59 4.85 7.46 8.24
CA TYR A 59 4.48 7.16 6.86
C TYR A 59 3.09 7.72 6.55
N ILE A 60 2.91 8.25 5.35
CA ILE A 60 1.63 8.70 4.83
C ILE A 60 1.45 8.21 3.40
N ILE A 61 0.25 7.77 3.06
CA ILE A 61 -0.08 7.41 1.69
C ILE A 61 -0.49 8.68 0.94
N LYS A 62 0.22 8.99 -0.14
CA LYS A 62 -0.08 10.12 -1.01
C LYS A 62 -0.49 9.65 -2.38
N LYS A 63 -1.37 10.43 -3.01
CA LYS A 63 -1.71 10.28 -4.41
C LYS A 63 -0.63 10.95 -5.27
N ARG A 64 -0.17 10.24 -6.31
CA ARG A 64 0.72 10.80 -7.34
C ARG A 64 -0.01 11.86 -8.15
N SER A 65 0.73 12.86 -8.62
CA SER A 65 0.21 13.86 -9.56
C SER A 65 -0.20 13.21 -10.89
N GLU A 66 -1.06 13.87 -11.65
CA GLU A 66 -1.49 13.35 -12.97
C GLU A 66 -0.32 13.26 -13.95
N GLU A 67 0.67 14.14 -13.82
CA GLU A 67 1.90 14.14 -14.61
C GLU A 67 2.75 12.90 -14.31
N GLU A 68 2.93 12.56 -13.03
CA GLU A 68 3.63 11.34 -12.63
C GLU A 68 2.90 10.07 -13.07
N ILE A 69 1.57 10.03 -12.91
CA ILE A 69 0.75 8.91 -13.37
C ILE A 69 0.91 8.73 -14.88
N SER A 70 0.81 9.81 -15.66
CA SER A 70 0.99 9.79 -17.12
C SER A 70 2.40 9.33 -17.53
N ALA A 71 3.43 9.75 -16.80
CA ALA A 71 4.80 9.30 -17.03
C ALA A 71 4.96 7.79 -16.76
N ILE A 72 4.34 7.26 -15.70
CA ILE A 72 4.33 5.83 -15.38
C ILE A 72 3.56 5.05 -16.44
N GLU A 73 2.36 5.50 -16.82
CA GLU A 73 1.55 4.93 -17.89
C GLU A 73 2.35 4.81 -19.19
N LYS A 74 3.02 5.90 -19.58
CA LYS A 74 3.85 5.94 -20.79
C LYS A 74 5.07 5.02 -20.70
N THR A 75 5.72 4.96 -19.55
CA THR A 75 6.92 4.13 -19.35
C THR A 75 6.58 2.63 -19.37
N LEU A 76 5.46 2.25 -18.77
CA LEU A 76 5.02 0.87 -18.68
C LEU A 76 4.16 0.43 -19.88
N GLY A 77 3.77 1.37 -20.75
CA GLY A 77 2.86 1.09 -21.87
C GLY A 77 1.45 0.67 -21.43
N ILE A 78 1.02 1.10 -20.24
CA ILE A 78 -0.28 0.76 -19.64
C ILE A 78 -1.16 2.00 -19.49
N SER A 79 -2.47 1.81 -19.38
CA SER A 79 -3.42 2.87 -19.04
C SER A 79 -4.07 2.55 -17.69
N LEU A 80 -3.71 3.31 -16.67
CA LEU A 80 -4.24 3.26 -15.31
C LEU A 80 -5.63 3.92 -15.19
N LYS A 81 -6.23 4.37 -16.31
CA LYS A 81 -7.57 4.99 -16.41
C LYS A 81 -8.74 4.21 -15.78
N ILE A 82 -8.55 2.96 -15.35
CA ILE A 82 -9.61 2.12 -14.77
C ILE A 82 -10.21 2.74 -13.48
N THR A 83 -9.57 3.71 -12.82
CA THR A 83 -10.13 4.39 -11.64
C THR A 83 -10.76 5.78 -11.93
N ARG A 84 -11.06 6.12 -13.19
CA ARG A 84 -11.78 7.37 -13.55
C ARG A 84 -13.27 7.20 -13.86
N GLN A 85 -13.83 6.00 -13.69
CA GLN A 85 -15.26 5.76 -13.80
C GLN A 85 -15.79 5.07 -12.55
N MET A 86 -16.19 5.86 -11.55
CA MET A 86 -17.32 5.61 -10.66
C MET A 86 -17.68 6.91 -9.95
#